data_AF-A0A0B6ZH67-F1
#
_entry.id   AF-A0A0B6ZH67-F1
#
_cell.length_a   1.000
_cell.length_b   1.000
_cell.length_c   1.000
_cell.angle_alpha   90.00
_cell.angle_beta   90.00
_cell.angle_gamma   90.00
#
_symmetry.space_group_name_H-M   'P 1'
#
loop_
_entity.id
_entity.type
_entity.pdbx_description
1 polymer ?
#
loop_
_entity_poly.entity_id
_entity_poly.type
_entity_poly.pdbx_seq_one_letter_code
_entity_poly.pdbx_strand_id
1 'polypeptide(L)'
;EYITQFIAQLKQRYTQSNGRRPFGLSALIIGFDSDGTPRLYQTDPSGTYHEWKANTIGRSAKTVREFLEKHYTEELQGNDDECIKLTLKGLLEVVQSGGKNMEVAVMRRGQPLQMMESDEIEKYIAEIEKEREEETEKKKQKK
;
A
#
# COMPACT_ATOMS: atom_id res chain seq x y z
N GLU A 1 15.60 -7.54 0.94
CA GLU A 1 15.32 -8.96 0.58
C GLU A 1 15.47 -9.99 1.72
N TYR A 2 16.60 -10.03 2.45
CA TYR A 2 16.94 -11.11 3.41
C TYR A 2 15.82 -11.48 4.41
N ILE A 3 15.21 -10.48 5.04
CA ILE A 3 14.11 -10.68 6.01
C ILE A 3 12.90 -11.35 5.35
N THR A 4 12.53 -10.89 4.15
CA THR A 4 11.43 -11.44 3.35
C THR A 4 11.67 -12.92 3.04
N GLN A 5 12.89 -13.27 2.60
CA GLN A 5 13.26 -14.65 2.29
C GLN A 5 13.16 -15.55 3.52
N PHE A 6 13.63 -15.09 4.68
CA PHE A 6 13.53 -15.84 5.93
C PHE A 6 12.07 -16.12 6.32
N ILE A 7 11.20 -15.10 6.25
CA ILE A 7 9.77 -15.24 6.54
C ILE A 7 9.10 -16.20 5.55
N ALA A 8 9.43 -16.10 4.26
CA ALA A 8 8.90 -16.95 3.21
C ALA A 8 9.29 -18.42 3.42
N GLN A 9 10.57 -18.69 3.73
CA GLN A 9 11.04 -20.03 4.08
C GLN A 9 10.37 -20.57 5.34
N LEU A 10 10.16 -19.71 6.36
CA LEU A 10 9.45 -20.12 7.58
C LEU A 10 8.01 -20.56 7.25
N LYS A 11 7.30 -19.79 6.43
CA LYS A 11 5.95 -20.16 5.96
C LYS A 11 5.97 -21.47 5.18
N GLN A 12 6.91 -21.63 4.24
CA GLN A 12 7.05 -22.83 3.42
C GLN A 12 7.32 -24.08 4.27
N ARG A 13 8.19 -23.99 5.28
CA ARG A 13 8.50 -25.11 6.18
C ARG A 13 7.26 -25.62 6.91
N TYR A 14 6.37 -24.72 7.34
CA TYR A 14 5.11 -25.12 7.98
C TYR A 14 4.14 -25.78 7.00
N THR A 15 4.17 -25.39 5.72
CA THR A 15 3.38 -26.02 4.66
C THR A 15 3.88 -27.42 4.31
N GLN A 16 5.19 -27.66 4.37
CA GLN A 16 5.81 -28.96 4.06
C GLN A 16 5.89 -29.91 5.27
N SER A 17 5.67 -29.41 6.49
CA SER A 17 5.76 -30.22 7.70
C SER A 17 4.47 -30.98 7.97
N ASN A 18 4.58 -32.31 8.13
CA ASN A 18 3.45 -33.15 8.54
C ASN A 18 2.90 -32.70 9.90
N GLY A 19 1.57 -32.67 10.04
CA GLY A 19 0.89 -32.34 11.28
C GLY A 19 0.90 -30.85 11.67
N ARG A 20 1.38 -29.96 10.80
CA ARG A 20 1.31 -28.50 11.00
C ARG A 20 0.33 -27.86 10.02
N ARG A 21 -0.35 -26.81 10.47
CA ARG A 21 -1.19 -25.97 9.59
C ARG A 21 -0.33 -24.83 9.04
N PRO A 22 -0.45 -24.49 7.74
CA PRO A 22 0.13 -23.28 7.18
C PRO A 22 -0.39 -22.03 7.91
N PHE A 23 0.41 -20.96 7.96
CA PHE A 23 0.05 -19.73 8.66
C PHE A 23 -1.18 -19.02 8.09
N GLY A 24 -1.52 -19.22 6.82
CA GLY A 24 -2.72 -18.64 6.21
C GLY A 24 -2.71 -17.11 6.10
N LEU A 25 -1.53 -16.47 6.12
CA LEU A 25 -1.38 -15.01 6.02
C LEU A 25 -0.45 -14.60 4.89
N SER A 26 -0.82 -13.54 4.17
CA SER A 26 0.09 -12.76 3.32
C SER A 26 0.58 -11.55 4.11
N ALA A 27 1.81 -11.10 3.85
CA ALA A 27 2.37 -9.91 4.50
C ALA A 27 3.02 -9.00 3.47
N LEU A 28 2.81 -7.69 3.63
CA LEU A 28 3.59 -6.65 2.97
C LEU A 28 4.74 -6.26 3.90
N ILE A 29 5.96 -6.31 3.39
CA ILE A 29 7.17 -5.96 4.10
C ILE A 29 7.76 -4.76 3.38
N ILE A 30 7.84 -3.63 4.09
CA ILE A 30 8.42 -2.38 3.59
C ILE A 30 9.67 -2.05 4.38
N GLY A 31 10.60 -1.34 3.74
CA GLY A 31 11.80 -0.86 4.39
C GLY A 31 12.75 -0.18 3.41
N PHE A 32 13.89 0.23 3.94
CA PHE A 32 14.99 0.77 3.14
C PHE A 32 16.18 -0.19 3.23
N ASP A 33 16.82 -0.47 2.09
CA ASP A 33 18.12 -1.14 2.08
C ASP A 33 19.23 -0.18 2.57
N SER A 34 20.45 -0.68 2.74
CA SER A 34 21.59 0.10 3.27
C SER A 34 21.99 1.28 2.37
N ASP A 35 21.75 1.17 1.07
CA ASP A 35 21.92 2.25 0.08
C ASP A 35 20.85 3.35 0.21
N GLY A 36 19.75 3.06 0.92
CA GLY A 36 18.60 3.92 1.08
C GLY A 36 17.52 3.74 0.03
N THR A 37 17.58 2.68 -0.79
CA THR A 37 16.54 2.37 -1.76
C THR A 37 15.31 1.84 -1.03
N PRO A 38 14.10 2.42 -1.23
CA PRO A 38 12.87 1.87 -0.67
C PRO A 38 12.54 0.54 -1.35
N ARG A 39 12.14 -0.44 -0.55
CA ARG A 39 11.74 -1.78 -1.02
C ARG A 39 10.38 -2.14 -0.47
N LEU A 40 9.56 -2.77 -1.31
CA LEU A 40 8.29 -3.36 -0.95
C LEU A 40 8.27 -4.82 -1.42
N TYR A 41 8.07 -5.74 -0.47
CA TYR A 41 7.91 -7.15 -0.75
C TYR A 41 6.55 -7.65 -0.28
N GLN A 42 5.97 -8.58 -1.04
CA GLN A 42 4.84 -9.39 -0.59
C GLN A 42 5.33 -10.80 -0.32
N THR A 43 4.88 -11.40 0.79
CA THR A 43 5.01 -12.84 1.05
C THR A 43 3.65 -13.50 1.07
N ASP A 44 3.55 -14.71 0.53
CA ASP A 44 2.31 -15.50 0.48
C ASP A 44 2.35 -16.73 1.39
N PRO A 45 1.19 -17.33 1.75
CA PRO A 45 1.13 -18.53 2.60
C PRO A 45 1.88 -19.74 2.03
N SER A 46 2.05 -19.80 0.71
CA SER A 46 2.84 -20.81 0.00
C SER A 46 4.35 -20.74 0.33
N GLY A 47 4.82 -19.62 0.88
CA GLY A 47 6.23 -19.34 1.07
C GLY A 47 6.92 -18.75 -0.15
N THR A 48 6.15 -18.26 -1.13
CA THR A 48 6.67 -17.43 -2.22
C THR A 48 6.73 -15.96 -1.80
N TYR A 49 7.67 -15.20 -2.37
CA TYR A 49 7.73 -13.76 -2.20
C TYR A 49 8.11 -13.06 -3.49
N HIS A 50 7.65 -11.83 -3.66
CA HIS A 50 7.90 -11.01 -4.84
C HIS A 50 8.12 -9.55 -4.43
N GLU A 51 8.97 -8.85 -5.17
CA GLU A 51 9.15 -7.41 -5.05
C GLU A 51 8.11 -6.66 -5.88
N TRP A 52 7.62 -5.54 -5.36
CA TRP A 52 6.61 -4.71 -6.00
C TRP A 52 6.97 -3.24 -5.91
N LYS A 53 6.53 -2.44 -6.90
CA LYS A 53 6.57 -0.97 -6.82
C LYS A 53 5.41 -0.41 -5.99
N ALA A 54 4.22 -0.95 -6.22
CA ALA A 54 3.01 -0.71 -5.45
C ALA A 54 2.20 -2.01 -5.44
N ASN A 55 1.55 -2.32 -4.32
CA ASN A 55 0.78 -3.55 -4.20
C ASN A 55 -0.30 -3.47 -3.12
N THR A 56 -1.30 -4.33 -3.25
CA THR A 56 -2.47 -4.43 -2.37
C THR A 56 -2.74 -5.88 -2.03
N ILE A 57 -3.17 -6.13 -0.79
CA ILE A 57 -3.61 -7.44 -0.31
C ILE A 57 -4.95 -7.30 0.42
N GLY A 58 -5.64 -8.41 0.65
CA GLY A 58 -6.91 -8.43 1.38
C GLY A 58 -8.15 -8.24 0.50
N ARG A 59 -9.23 -7.73 1.10
CA ARG A 59 -10.54 -7.61 0.45
C ARG A 59 -10.48 -6.58 -0.70
N SER A 60 -11.06 -6.94 -1.84
CA SER A 60 -11.10 -6.08 -3.03
C SER A 60 -9.72 -5.64 -3.55
N ALA A 61 -8.66 -6.39 -3.23
CA ALA A 61 -7.30 -6.07 -3.67
C ALA A 61 -7.17 -5.92 -5.20
N LYS A 62 -7.95 -6.70 -5.97
CA LYS A 62 -7.98 -6.61 -7.44
C LYS A 62 -8.38 -5.21 -7.92
N THR A 63 -9.46 -4.65 -7.38
CA THR A 63 -9.95 -3.32 -7.75
C THR A 63 -8.92 -2.24 -7.45
N VAL A 64 -8.31 -2.28 -6.26
CA VAL A 64 -7.29 -1.29 -5.88
C VAL A 64 -6.01 -1.49 -6.69
N ARG A 65 -5.65 -2.73 -7.06
CA ARG A 65 -4.50 -2.99 -7.93
C ARG A 65 -4.71 -2.39 -9.32
N GLU A 66 -5.88 -2.58 -9.93
CA GLU A 66 -6.23 -1.97 -11.23
C GLU A 66 -6.23 -0.43 -11.16
N PHE A 67 -6.58 0.15 -10.01
CA PHE A 67 -6.44 1.59 -9.77
C PHE A 67 -4.95 2.00 -9.72
N LEU A 68 -4.13 1.30 -8.92
CA LEU A 68 -2.69 1.58 -8.82
C LEU A 68 -1.97 1.43 -10.17
N GLU A 69 -2.32 0.42 -10.97
CA GLU A 69 -1.76 0.23 -12.32
C GLU A 69 -2.01 1.41 -13.26
N LYS A 70 -3.11 2.15 -13.08
CA LYS A 70 -3.46 3.32 -13.91
C LYS A 70 -2.88 4.63 -13.40
N HIS A 71 -2.68 4.75 -12.09
CA HIS A 71 -2.36 6.02 -11.44
C HIS A 71 -0.94 6.10 -10.87
N TYR A 72 -0.25 4.97 -10.71
CA TYR A 72 1.14 4.96 -10.29
C TYR A 72 2.06 5.39 -11.43
N THR A 73 2.91 6.38 -11.17
CA THR A 73 4.02 6.81 -12.03
C THR A 73 5.33 6.75 -11.26
N GLU A 74 6.46 6.59 -11.97
CA GLU A 74 7.77 6.56 -11.32
C GLU A 74 8.16 7.92 -10.71
N GLU A 75 7.57 9.01 -11.19
CA GLU A 75 7.79 10.37 -10.69
C GLU A 75 7.26 10.58 -9.27
N LEU A 76 6.33 9.73 -8.81
CA LEU A 76 5.88 9.72 -7.41
C LEU A 76 7.00 9.31 -6.44
N GLN A 77 8.05 8.66 -6.94
CA GLN A 77 9.19 8.26 -6.12
C GLN A 77 9.96 9.50 -5.66
N GLY A 78 9.80 9.85 -4.39
CA GLY A 78 10.46 11.00 -3.76
C GLY A 78 9.52 12.17 -3.43
N ASN A 79 8.24 12.08 -3.80
CA ASN A 79 7.20 13.00 -3.35
C ASN A 79 6.27 12.32 -2.34
N ASP A 80 6.53 12.53 -1.06
CA ASP A 80 5.76 11.93 0.03
C ASP A 80 4.27 12.29 -0.05
N ASP A 81 3.96 13.55 -0.36
CA ASP A 81 2.61 14.08 -0.34
C ASP A 81 1.74 13.40 -1.42
N GLU A 82 2.29 13.27 -2.62
CA GLU A 82 1.62 12.59 -3.73
C GLU A 82 1.50 11.07 -3.49
N CYS A 83 2.51 10.45 -2.87
CA CYS A 83 2.46 9.04 -2.50
C CYS A 83 1.36 8.75 -1.47
N ILE A 84 1.22 9.61 -0.46
CA ILE A 84 0.15 9.56 0.55
C ILE A 84 -1.21 9.76 -0.14
N LYS A 85 -1.34 10.78 -1.00
CA LYS A 85 -2.58 11.05 -1.77
C LYS A 85 -2.97 9.85 -2.64
N LEU A 86 -2.03 9.23 -3.35
CA LEU A 86 -2.32 8.04 -4.17
C LEU A 86 -2.79 6.87 -3.31
N THR A 87 -2.15 6.64 -2.17
CA THR A 87 -2.53 5.57 -1.24
C THR A 87 -3.95 5.77 -0.71
N LEU A 88 -4.29 7.00 -0.31
CA LEU A 88 -5.64 7.35 0.15
C LEU A 88 -6.69 7.26 -0.96
N LYS A 89 -6.38 7.73 -2.18
CA LYS A 89 -7.25 7.56 -3.35
C LYS A 89 -7.55 6.09 -3.60
N GLY A 90 -6.53 5.22 -3.53
CA GLY A 90 -6.71 3.78 -3.67
C GLY A 90 -7.57 3.14 -2.57
N LEU A 91 -7.45 3.60 -1.32
CA LEU A 91 -8.29 3.12 -0.21
C LEU A 91 -9.75 3.59 -0.33
N LEU A 92 -9.97 4.81 -0.83
CA LEU A 92 -11.31 5.38 -1.04
C LEU A 92 -12.11 4.64 -2.13
N GLU A 93 -11.47 3.89 -3.03
CA GLU A 93 -12.16 3.01 -3.99
C GLU A 93 -12.93 1.87 -3.30
N VAL A 94 -12.57 1.52 -2.05
CA VAL A 94 -13.20 0.42 -1.30
C VAL A 94 -13.95 0.90 -0.07
N VAL A 95 -13.44 1.93 0.61
CA VAL A 95 -14.04 2.46 1.85
C VAL A 95 -15.04 3.56 1.52
N GLN A 96 -16.31 3.31 1.80
CA GLN A 96 -17.41 4.26 1.53
C GLN A 96 -17.57 5.35 2.60
N SER A 97 -16.89 5.23 3.75
CA SER A 97 -17.16 6.05 4.95
C SER A 97 -15.90 6.72 5.50
N GLY A 98 -15.35 7.69 4.75
CA GLY A 98 -14.37 8.69 5.21
C GLY A 98 -13.11 8.17 5.93
N GLY A 99 -12.33 9.09 6.48
CA GLY A 99 -11.01 8.80 7.08
C GLY A 99 -11.01 7.95 8.35
N LYS A 100 -12.17 7.76 9.00
CA LYS A 100 -12.28 7.04 10.29
C LYS A 100 -11.92 5.57 10.23
N ASN A 101 -11.99 4.94 9.05
CA ASN A 101 -11.66 3.54 8.85
C ASN A 101 -10.31 3.36 8.13
N MET A 102 -9.48 4.42 8.10
CA MET A 102 -8.20 4.42 7.42
C MET A 102 -7.08 4.70 8.43
N GLU A 103 -6.07 3.86 8.41
CA GLU A 103 -4.81 4.10 9.11
C GLU A 103 -3.71 4.14 8.08
N VAL A 104 -2.87 5.17 8.16
CA VAL A 104 -1.72 5.33 7.27
C VAL A 104 -0.47 5.48 8.12
N ALA A 105 0.57 4.75 7.74
CA ALA A 105 1.88 4.84 8.35
C ALA A 105 2.90 5.19 7.27
N VAL A 106 3.76 6.15 7.55
CA VAL A 106 4.78 6.63 6.63
C VAL A 106 6.15 6.28 7.20
N MET A 107 6.98 5.64 6.38
CA MET A 107 8.36 5.33 6.71
C MET A 107 9.28 6.14 5.79
N ARG A 108 10.16 6.95 6.38
CA ARG A 108 11.15 7.75 5.66
C ARG A 108 12.56 7.24 5.97
N ARG A 109 13.50 7.45 5.05
CA ARG A 109 14.89 7.05 5.26
C ARG A 109 15.47 7.75 6.49
N GLY A 110 16.04 6.97 7.41
CA GLY A 110 16.69 7.49 8.61
C GLY A 110 15.74 8.02 9.69
N GLN A 111 14.43 7.85 9.52
CA GLN A 111 13.43 8.22 10.51
C GLN A 111 12.68 6.97 10.99
N PRO A 112 12.19 6.95 12.24
CA PRO A 112 11.30 5.88 12.69
C PRO A 112 9.99 5.90 11.89
N LEU A 113 9.30 4.76 11.87
CA LEU A 113 7.94 4.68 11.32
C LEU A 113 7.04 5.67 12.05
N GLN A 114 6.29 6.48 11.30
CA GLN A 114 5.35 7.45 11.84
C GLN A 114 3.93 7.05 11.45
N MET A 115 3.06 6.87 12.44
CA MET A 115 1.62 6.78 12.21
C MET A 115 1.08 8.18 11.96
N MET A 116 0.26 8.35 10.93
CA MET A 116 -0.41 9.63 10.67
C MET A 116 -1.55 9.85 11.65
N GLU A 117 -1.71 11.08 12.11
CA GLU A 117 -2.83 11.47 12.97
C GLU A 117 -4.12 11.53 12.14
N SER A 118 -5.26 11.21 12.77
CA SER A 118 -6.56 11.19 12.09
C SER A 118 -6.91 12.54 11.45
N ASP A 119 -6.55 13.64 12.10
CA ASP A 119 -6.79 15.00 11.59
C ASP A 119 -6.01 15.29 10.30
N GLU A 120 -4.81 14.73 10.14
CA GLU A 120 -4.02 14.89 8.91
C GLU A 120 -4.65 14.09 7.78
N ILE A 121 -5.06 12.85 8.05
CA ILE A 121 -5.74 11.98 7.09
C ILE A 121 -7.03 12.65 6.59
N GLU A 122 -7.82 13.25 7.47
CA GLU A 122 -9.04 13.96 7.09
C GLU A 122 -8.78 15.17 6.18
N LYS A 123 -7.69 15.91 6.39
CA LYS A 123 -7.30 17.01 5.49
C LYS A 123 -6.98 16.51 4.09
N TYR A 124 -6.19 15.44 3.98
CA TYR A 124 -5.89 14.84 2.67
C TYR A 124 -7.14 14.34 1.96
N ILE A 125 -8.08 13.71 2.70
CA ILE A 125 -9.33 13.23 2.12
C ILE A 125 -10.16 14.40 1.59
N ALA A 126 -10.28 15.48 2.35
CA ALA A 126 -11.02 16.67 1.90
C ALA A 126 -10.40 17.30 0.63
N GLU A 127 -9.07 17.35 0.53
CA GLU A 127 -8.37 17.78 -0.68
C GLU A 127 -8.66 16.85 -1.87
N ILE A 128 -8.61 15.54 -1.66
CA ILE A 128 -8.86 14.52 -2.69
C ILE A 128 -10.30 14.60 -3.21
N GLU A 129 -11.28 14.77 -2.31
CA GLU A 129 -12.69 14.91 -2.70
C GLU A 129 -12.91 16.17 -3.53
N LYS A 130 -12.31 17.29 -3.12
CA LYS A 130 -12.36 18.55 -3.87
C LYS A 130 -11.72 18.43 -5.26
N GLU A 131 -10.53 17.84 -5.36
CA GLU A 131 -9.87 17.58 -6.64
C GLU A 131 -10.76 16.72 -7.56
N ARG A 132 -11.42 15.70 -6.99
CA ARG A 132 -12.29 14.80 -7.75
C ARG A 132 -13.53 15.54 -8.27
N GLU A 133 -14.15 16.40 -7.46
CA GLU A 133 -15.28 17.23 -7.89
C GLU A 133 -14.88 18.16 -9.05
N GLU A 134 -13.76 18.87 -8.91
CA GLU A 134 -13.24 19.76 -9.95
C GLU A 134 -12.93 19.02 -11.26
N GLU A 135 -12.35 17.81 -11.19
CA GLU A 135 -12.14 16.97 -12.36
C GLU A 135 -13.46 16.56 -13.03
N THR A 136 -14.48 16.27 -12.23
CA THR A 136 -15.80 15.86 -12.73
C THR A 136 -16.49 17.04 -13.42
N GLU A 137 -16.38 18.25 -12.87
CA GLU A 137 -16.90 19.47 -13.47
C GLU A 137 -16.17 19.82 -14.78
N LYS A 138 -14.83 19.74 -14.81
CA LYS A 138 -14.04 19.95 -16.02
C LYS A 138 -14.40 18.95 -17.13
N LYS A 139 -14.68 17.68 -16.78
CA LYS A 139 -15.14 16.65 -17.74
C LYS A 139 -16.55 16.93 -18.24
N LYS A 140 -17.43 17.52 -17.43
CA LYS A 140 -18.78 17.94 -17.83
C LYS A 140 -18.76 19.16 -18.75
N GLN A 141 -17.87 20.13 -18.51
CA GLN A 141 -17.74 21.33 -19.35
C GLN A 141 -17.07 21.06 -20.71
N LYS A 142 -16.31 19.97 -20.85
CA LYS A 142 -15.68 19.54 -22.12
C LYS A 142 -16.59 18.67 -22.98
N LYS A 143 -17.76 18.26 -22.49
CA LYS A 143 -18.78 17.50 -23.22
C LYS A 143 -19.86 18.45 -23.73
#